data_AF-A0AAD2ACQ7-F1
#
_entry.id   AF-A0AAD2ACQ7-F1
#
_cell.length_a   1.000
_cell.length_b   1.000
_cell.length_c   1.000
_cell.angle_alpha   90.00
_cell.angle_beta   90.00
_cell.angle_gamma   90.00
#
_symmetry.space_group_name_H-M   'P 1'
#
loop_
_entity.id
_entity.type
_entity.pdbx_description
1 polymer ?
#
loop_
_entity_poly.entity_id
_entity_poly.type
_entity_poly.pdbx_seq_one_letter_code
_entity_poly.pdbx_strand_id
1 'polypeptide(L)'
;MGSNNAHGYWDLVWQWRGPQRIQAFLWICMYNKLFTNYDRNRQHLTDDPSCPVCHNGVETISHVLRDCLVAKALWLQFLPSSDNTRFFDLNFKDWMFRNLRNDFTARENLDWKMLFGFTC
;
A
#
# COMPACT_ATOMS: atom_id res chain seq x y z
N MET A 1 -8.52 19.02 12.68
CA MET A 1 -7.26 19.68 12.27
C MET A 1 -6.60 18.83 11.19
N GLY A 2 -6.98 19.04 9.93
CA GLY A 2 -6.40 18.33 8.79
C GLY A 2 -5.26 19.16 8.23
N SER A 3 -4.01 18.74 8.47
CA SER A 3 -2.87 19.41 7.84
C SER A 3 -2.87 19.14 6.34
N ASN A 4 -2.40 20.13 5.60
CA ASN A 4 -2.34 20.27 4.15
C ASN A 4 -1.40 19.24 3.46
N ASN A 5 -1.51 17.95 3.78
CA ASN A 5 -0.66 16.87 3.22
C ASN A 5 -1.01 16.50 1.78
N ALA A 6 -2.10 17.04 1.21
CA ALA A 6 -2.53 16.73 -0.15
C ALA A 6 -1.46 17.06 -1.19
N HIS A 7 -0.73 18.16 -1.01
CA HIS A 7 0.33 18.58 -1.93
C HIS A 7 1.53 17.63 -1.88
N GLY A 8 1.95 17.22 -0.68
CA GLY A 8 3.10 16.32 -0.50
C GLY A 8 2.88 14.91 -1.02
N TYR A 9 1.64 14.40 -0.99
CA TYR A 9 1.31 13.09 -1.56
C TYR A 9 1.20 13.12 -3.08
N TRP A 10 0.67 14.22 -3.64
CA TRP A 10 0.68 14.44 -5.08
C TRP A 10 2.11 14.39 -5.61
N ASP A 11 2.99 15.26 -5.10
CA ASP A 11 4.37 15.36 -5.58
C ASP A 11 5.11 14.01 -5.47
N LEU A 12 4.91 13.29 -4.37
CA LEU A 12 5.52 11.97 -4.17
C LEU A 12 5.09 10.93 -5.21
N VAL A 13 3.78 10.83 -5.49
CA VAL A 13 3.26 9.84 -6.44
C VAL A 13 3.69 10.17 -7.86
N TRP A 14 3.66 11.45 -8.24
CA TRP A 14 4.02 11.86 -9.62
C TRP A 14 5.53 11.90 -9.87
N GLN A 15 6.35 11.95 -8.82
CA GLN A 15 7.80 11.77 -8.94
C GLN A 15 8.21 10.31 -9.16
N TRP A 16 7.34 9.34 -8.85
CA TRP A 16 7.61 7.93 -9.11
C TRP A 16 7.67 7.65 -10.61
N ARG A 17 8.71 6.97 -11.09
CA ARG A 17 9.07 6.91 -12.52
C ARG A 17 8.46 5.74 -13.32
N GLY A 18 7.55 4.97 -12.75
CA GLY A 18 6.95 3.82 -13.44
C GLY A 18 5.70 4.17 -14.26
N PRO A 19 4.93 3.16 -14.72
CA PRO A 19 3.78 3.35 -15.59
C PRO A 19 2.68 4.23 -14.97
N GLN A 20 2.06 5.09 -15.79
CA GLN A 20 1.04 6.05 -15.35
C GLN A 20 -0.18 5.37 -14.69
N ARG A 21 -0.55 4.16 -15.15
CA ARG A 21 -1.63 3.37 -14.53
C ARG A 21 -1.36 3.09 -13.05
N ILE A 22 -0.10 2.84 -12.71
CA ILE A 22 0.32 2.55 -11.33
C ILE A 22 0.40 3.84 -10.53
N GLN A 23 0.90 4.95 -11.10
CA GLN A 23 0.82 6.26 -10.45
C GLN A 23 -0.62 6.62 -10.07
N ALA A 24 -1.57 6.46 -11.01
CA ALA A 24 -2.98 6.73 -10.76
C ALA A 24 -3.54 5.83 -9.64
N PHE A 25 -3.17 4.55 -9.64
CA PHE A 25 -3.53 3.62 -8.57
C PHE A 25 -2.96 4.04 -7.20
N LEU A 26 -1.66 4.32 -7.12
CA LEU A 26 -1.00 4.78 -5.89
C LEU A 26 -1.65 6.06 -5.36
N TRP A 27 -2.03 6.98 -6.25
CA TRP A 27 -2.79 8.18 -5.89
C TRP A 27 -4.16 7.82 -5.29
N ILE A 28 -4.95 6.95 -5.92
CA ILE A 28 -6.23 6.47 -5.38
C ILE A 28 -6.05 5.89 -3.97
N CYS A 29 -5.02 5.07 -3.77
CA CYS A 29 -4.70 4.46 -2.48
C CYS A 29 -4.37 5.53 -1.42
N MET A 30 -3.50 6.51 -1.74
CA MET A 30 -3.10 7.58 -0.80
C MET A 30 -4.27 8.42 -0.28
N TYR A 31 -5.33 8.56 -1.08
CA TYR A 31 -6.54 9.29 -0.70
C TYR A 31 -7.62 8.40 -0.09
N ASN A 32 -7.31 7.13 0.21
CA ASN A 32 -8.25 6.12 0.70
C ASN A 32 -9.51 6.00 -0.19
N LYS A 33 -9.33 5.98 -1.51
CA LYS A 33 -10.42 5.92 -2.49
C LYS A 33 -10.56 4.58 -3.19
N LEU A 34 -9.80 3.56 -2.77
CA LEU A 34 -9.98 2.21 -3.26
C LEU A 34 -11.25 1.63 -2.62
N PHE A 35 -12.15 1.10 -3.44
CA PHE A 35 -13.47 0.66 -2.99
C PHE A 35 -13.42 -0.77 -2.41
N THR A 36 -13.00 -0.88 -1.16
CA THR A 36 -12.80 -2.16 -0.46
C THR A 36 -14.09 -2.72 0.14
N ASN A 37 -14.15 -3.99 0.58
CA ASN A 37 -15.32 -4.51 1.28
C ASN A 37 -15.59 -3.77 2.60
N TYR A 38 -14.57 -3.19 3.26
CA TYR A 38 -14.80 -2.24 4.35
C TYR A 38 -15.66 -1.05 3.91
N ASP A 39 -15.32 -0.42 2.78
CA ASP A 39 -16.07 0.72 2.26
C ASP A 39 -17.48 0.33 1.80
N ARG A 40 -17.61 -0.84 1.17
CA ARG A 40 -18.90 -1.39 0.76
C ARG A 40 -19.80 -1.66 1.96
N ASN A 41 -19.26 -2.23 3.03
CA ASN A 41 -20.03 -2.50 4.25
C ASN A 41 -20.47 -1.21 4.93
N ARG A 42 -19.56 -0.22 5.01
CA ARG A 42 -19.88 1.13 5.51
C ARG A 42 -20.97 1.84 4.68
N GLN A 43 -21.12 1.49 3.41
CA GLN A 43 -22.17 2.00 2.52
C GLN A 43 -23.40 1.08 2.42
N HIS A 44 -23.49 0.03 3.24
CA HIS A 44 -24.58 -0.95 3.23
C HIS A 44 -24.75 -1.69 1.89
N LEU A 45 -23.65 -1.92 1.17
CA LEU A 45 -23.60 -2.66 -0.11
C LEU A 45 -23.09 -4.11 0.04
N THR A 46 -22.70 -4.49 1.25
CA THR A 46 -22.35 -5.87 1.63
C THR A 46 -22.50 -6.01 3.14
N ASP A 47 -22.94 -7.18 3.60
CA ASP A 47 -22.99 -7.52 5.02
C ASP A 47 -21.67 -8.10 5.54
N ASP A 48 -20.80 -8.56 4.62
CA ASP A 48 -19.51 -9.12 4.94
C ASP A 48 -18.37 -8.18 4.50
N PRO A 49 -17.62 -7.57 5.44
CA PRO A 49 -16.47 -6.72 5.16
C PRO A 49 -15.16 -7.51 4.98
N SER A 50 -15.19 -8.84 5.02
CA SER A 50 -13.99 -9.68 5.04
C SER A 50 -13.22 -9.67 3.72
N CYS A 51 -11.91 -9.91 3.80
CA CYS A 51 -11.08 -10.06 2.62
C CYS A 51 -11.42 -11.35 1.86
N PRO A 52 -11.79 -11.28 0.56
CA PRO A 52 -12.14 -12.46 -0.21
C PRO A 52 -10.92 -13.32 -0.60
N VAL A 53 -9.70 -12.80 -0.40
CA VAL A 53 -8.45 -13.49 -0.78
C VAL A 53 -7.95 -14.38 0.35
N CYS A 54 -7.82 -13.82 1.56
CA CYS A 54 -7.30 -14.57 2.70
C CYS A 54 -8.39 -15.09 3.64
N HIS A 55 -9.64 -14.65 3.46
CA HIS A 55 -10.78 -14.94 4.32
C HIS A 55 -10.54 -14.61 5.81
N ASN A 56 -9.59 -13.73 6.09
CA ASN A 56 -9.16 -13.42 7.44
C ASN A 56 -8.98 -11.91 7.63
N GLY A 57 -9.85 -11.32 8.44
CA GLY A 57 -9.84 -9.89 8.73
C GLY A 57 -10.61 -9.06 7.71
N VAL A 58 -10.82 -7.80 8.07
CA VAL A 58 -11.55 -6.81 7.26
C VAL A 58 -10.70 -6.36 6.08
N GLU A 59 -11.30 -6.33 4.89
CA GLU A 59 -10.65 -5.84 3.68
C GLU A 59 -10.55 -4.31 3.73
N THR A 60 -9.48 -3.80 4.31
CA THR A 60 -9.07 -2.40 4.19
C THR A 60 -8.00 -2.24 3.12
N ILE A 61 -7.68 -1.01 2.73
CA ILE A 61 -6.60 -0.73 1.77
C ILE A 61 -5.25 -1.25 2.30
N SER A 62 -4.94 -1.03 3.58
CA SER A 62 -3.70 -1.57 4.17
C SER A 62 -3.70 -3.10 4.20
N HIS A 63 -4.88 -3.71 4.40
CA HIS A 63 -5.00 -5.14 4.36
C HIS A 63 -4.69 -5.68 2.97
N VAL A 64 -5.39 -5.21 1.93
CA VAL A 64 -5.20 -5.70 0.55
C VAL A 64 -3.76 -5.51 0.09
N LEU A 65 -3.15 -4.36 0.39
CA LEU A 65 -1.81 -4.04 -0.10
C LEU A 65 -0.67 -4.59 0.76
N ARG A 66 -0.91 -4.96 2.03
CA ARG A 66 0.18 -5.28 2.97
C ARG A 66 -0.15 -6.35 4.00
N ASP A 67 -1.26 -6.19 4.73
CA ASP A 67 -1.53 -7.00 5.93
C ASP A 67 -2.21 -8.34 5.64
N CYS A 68 -2.79 -8.50 4.44
CA CYS A 68 -3.32 -9.75 3.94
C CYS A 68 -2.25 -10.84 3.96
N LEU A 69 -2.58 -12.05 4.41
CA LEU A 69 -1.63 -13.15 4.50
C LEU A 69 -0.91 -13.42 3.17
N VAL A 70 -1.63 -13.31 2.06
CA VAL A 70 -1.08 -13.48 0.70
C VAL A 70 -0.16 -12.33 0.33
N ALA A 71 -0.57 -11.08 0.54
CA ALA A 71 0.25 -9.91 0.26
C ALA A 71 1.53 -9.88 1.13
N LYS A 72 1.37 -10.19 2.42
CA LYS A 72 2.48 -10.30 3.37
C LYS A 72 3.51 -11.33 2.95
N ALA A 73 3.08 -12.50 2.49
CA ALA A 73 3.97 -13.54 1.98
C ALA A 73 4.78 -13.07 0.77
N LEU A 74 4.18 -12.27 -0.13
CA LEU A 74 4.86 -11.68 -1.28
C LEU A 74 5.92 -10.66 -0.84
N TRP A 75 5.58 -9.73 0.07
CA TRP A 75 6.53 -8.73 0.57
C TRP A 75 7.75 -9.35 1.27
N LEU A 76 7.55 -10.43 2.02
CA LEU A 76 8.62 -11.13 2.72
C LEU A 76 9.67 -11.77 1.78
N GLN A 77 9.35 -11.96 0.49
CA GLN A 77 10.31 -12.44 -0.50
C GLN A 77 11.32 -11.35 -0.87
N PHE A 78 10.87 -10.10 -0.96
CA PHE A 78 11.67 -8.97 -1.40
C PHE A 78 12.35 -8.21 -0.25
N LEU A 79 11.78 -8.25 0.95
CA LEU A 79 12.28 -7.52 2.11
C LEU A 79 13.49 -8.20 2.77
N PRO A 80 14.52 -7.43 3.18
CA PRO A 80 15.50 -7.89 4.13
C PRO A 80 14.86 -8.16 5.49
N SER A 81 15.27 -9.23 6.17
CA SER A 81 14.75 -9.61 7.48
C SER A 81 14.85 -8.50 8.53
N SER A 82 15.84 -7.61 8.42
CA SER A 82 16.04 -6.45 9.29
C SER A 82 14.95 -5.38 9.18
N ASP A 83 14.23 -5.33 8.05
CA ASP A 83 13.19 -4.32 7.80
C ASP A 83 11.76 -4.84 8.04
N ASN A 84 11.57 -6.14 8.23
CA ASN A 84 10.25 -6.78 8.35
C ASN A 84 9.36 -6.11 9.40
N THR A 85 9.82 -6.02 10.65
CA THR A 85 9.04 -5.43 11.76
C THR A 85 8.60 -4.00 11.41
N ARG A 86 9.56 -3.18 11.00
CA ARG A 86 9.30 -1.77 10.65
C ARG A 86 8.44 -1.62 9.40
N PHE A 87 8.36 -2.61 8.51
CA PHE A 87 7.52 -2.55 7.32
C PHE A 87 6.05 -2.77 7.65
N PHE A 88 5.73 -3.73 8.53
CA PHE A 88 4.36 -4.10 8.87
C PHE A 88 3.76 -3.24 10.01
N ASP A 89 4.58 -2.60 10.84
CA ASP A 89 4.10 -1.83 12.00
C ASP A 89 3.73 -0.37 11.68
N LEU A 90 4.05 0.14 10.50
CA LEU A 90 3.72 1.51 10.12
C LEU A 90 2.21 1.68 9.86
N ASN A 91 1.67 2.87 10.09
CA ASN A 91 0.36 3.18 9.54
C ASN A 91 0.43 3.28 8.00
N PHE A 92 -0.70 3.16 7.33
CA PHE A 92 -0.76 3.06 5.87
C PHE A 92 -0.10 4.25 5.14
N LYS A 93 -0.32 5.48 5.61
CA LYS A 93 0.22 6.69 4.94
C LYS A 93 1.72 6.79 5.11
N ASP A 94 2.23 6.53 6.30
CA ASP A 94 3.68 6.52 6.55
C ASP A 94 4.37 5.36 5.82
N TRP A 95 3.70 4.21 5.72
CA TRP A 95 4.16 3.08 4.93
C TRP A 95 4.30 3.45 3.44
N MET A 96 3.27 4.03 2.82
CA MET A 96 3.34 4.50 1.44
C MET A 96 4.41 5.56 1.25
N PHE A 97 4.45 6.56 2.14
CA PHE A 97 5.39 7.67 2.04
C PHE A 97 6.84 7.18 2.08
N ARG A 98 7.14 6.32 3.05
CA ARG A 98 8.46 5.75 3.24
C ARG A 98 8.89 4.93 2.01
N ASN A 99 8.02 4.08 1.48
CA ASN A 99 8.38 3.18 0.40
C ASN A 99 8.50 3.86 -0.97
N LEU A 100 7.67 4.87 -1.25
CA LEU A 100 7.77 5.66 -2.49
C LEU A 100 8.92 6.67 -2.45
N ARG A 101 9.37 7.09 -1.25
CA ARG A 101 10.48 8.03 -1.09
C ARG A 101 11.84 7.33 -0.97
N ASN A 102 11.91 6.18 -0.31
CA ASN A 102 13.18 5.53 0.00
C ASN A 102 13.89 4.97 -1.22
N ASP A 103 15.18 5.24 -1.30
CA ASP A 103 16.15 4.60 -2.19
C ASP A 103 16.85 3.43 -1.47
N PHE A 104 16.10 2.52 -0.86
CA PHE A 104 16.69 1.27 -0.40
C PHE A 104 16.92 0.36 -1.61
N THR A 105 17.99 -0.43 -1.62
CA THR A 105 18.18 -1.46 -2.64
C THR A 105 17.46 -2.71 -2.18
N ALA A 106 16.38 -3.10 -2.88
CA ALA A 106 15.70 -4.37 -2.61
C ALA A 106 16.70 -5.54 -2.63
N ARG A 107 16.30 -6.71 -2.12
CA ARG A 107 17.04 -7.94 -2.46
C ARG A 107 17.19 -8.02 -3.99
N GLU A 108 18.36 -8.41 -4.46
CA GLU A 108 18.69 -8.61 -5.89
C GLU A 108 18.96 -7.35 -6.75
N ASN A 109 19.38 -6.21 -6.18
CA ASN A 109 19.71 -4.97 -6.92
C ASN A 109 18.53 -4.36 -7.72
N LEU A 110 17.30 -4.72 -7.39
CA LEU A 110 16.11 -4.11 -8.00
C LEU A 110 15.85 -2.72 -7.42
N ASP A 111 15.42 -1.80 -8.28
CA ASP A 111 14.92 -0.49 -7.86
C ASP A 111 13.68 -0.69 -6.97
N TRP A 112 13.86 -0.45 -5.67
CA TRP A 112 12.81 -0.65 -4.67
C TRP A 112 11.57 0.17 -4.96
N LYS A 113 11.72 1.40 -5.47
CA LYS A 113 10.57 2.24 -5.77
C LYS A 113 9.72 1.58 -6.85
N MET A 114 10.36 1.10 -7.91
CA MET A 114 9.66 0.37 -8.97
C MET A 114 9.01 -0.90 -8.44
N LEU A 115 9.77 -1.76 -7.77
CA LEU A 115 9.28 -3.02 -7.22
C LEU A 115 8.08 -2.80 -6.29
N PHE A 116 8.19 -1.84 -5.38
CA PHE A 116 7.11 -1.47 -4.48
C PHE A 116 5.85 -1.05 -5.24
N GLY A 117 5.99 -0.14 -6.22
CA GLY A 117 4.85 0.31 -7.02
C GLY A 117 4.17 -0.79 -7.82
N PHE A 118 4.92 -1.78 -8.32
CA PHE A 118 4.36 -2.94 -9.03
C PHE A 118 3.75 -4.00 -8.11
N THR A 119 4.14 -4.03 -6.85
CA THR A 119 3.69 -5.05 -5.87
C THR A 119 2.45 -4.59 -5.10
N CYS A 120 2.25 -3.28 -4.97
CA CYS A 120 0.97 -2.67 -4.57
C CYS A 120 -0.11 -2.94 -5.62
#